data_AF-A0A412IIQ4-F1
#
_entry.id   AF-A0A412IIQ4-F1
#
_cell.length_a   1.000
_cell.length_b   1.000
_cell.length_c   1.000
_cell.angle_alpha   90.00
_cell.angle_beta   90.00
_cell.angle_gamma   90.00
#
_symmetry.space_group_name_H-M   'P 1'
#
loop_
_entity.id
_entity.type
_entity.pdbx_description
1 polymer ?
#
loop_
_entity_poly.entity_id
_entity_poly.type
_entity_poly.pdbx_seq_one_letter_code
_entity_poly.pdbx_strand_id
1 'polypeptide(L)'
;MESNVGYGMKWHRVFCIALFITAAASIAHGVLYFIGKGEYQWLYDLGIESGVFPDGKIVTYIVGIITFICAPLALIARHKLAKRQKRGPLFFNIYLAVLGIRNIVYACIAIVIFKKIDLDFGGKLFSVKANIAGMVGLIVIFLICMCYYHNRKEYFVN
;
A
#
# COMPACT_ATOMS: atom_id res chain seq x y z
N MET A 1 -5.13 -1.07 -41.42
CA MET A 1 -6.00 -1.64 -40.37
C MET A 1 -5.68 -0.93 -39.07
N GLU A 2 -6.35 0.19 -38.81
CA GLU A 2 -6.36 0.82 -37.48
C GLU A 2 -7.09 -0.14 -36.54
N SER A 3 -6.33 -0.85 -35.70
CA SER A 3 -6.91 -1.82 -34.81
C SER A 3 -7.69 -1.09 -33.71
N ASN A 4 -8.89 -1.59 -33.42
CA ASN A 4 -9.86 -1.21 -32.38
C ASN A 4 -9.31 -1.25 -30.93
N VAL A 5 -8.02 -1.02 -30.71
CA VAL A 5 -7.29 -1.17 -29.43
C VAL A 5 -7.74 -0.15 -28.38
N GLY A 6 -8.43 0.92 -28.79
CA GLY A 6 -8.99 1.92 -27.89
C GLY A 6 -10.21 1.46 -27.07
N TYR A 7 -10.96 0.47 -27.54
CA TYR A 7 -12.28 0.17 -26.95
C TYR A 7 -12.24 -0.67 -25.66
N GLY A 8 -11.15 -1.42 -25.42
CA GLY A 8 -11.09 -2.39 -24.32
C GLY A 8 -10.50 -1.88 -23.00
N MET A 9 -9.65 -0.86 -22.99
CA MET A 9 -8.69 -0.60 -21.88
C MET A 9 -8.89 0.75 -21.15
N LYS A 10 -10.13 1.24 -21.01
CA LYS A 10 -10.43 2.57 -20.45
C LYS A 10 -9.76 2.86 -19.08
N TRP A 11 -9.74 1.88 -18.17
CA TRP A 11 -9.19 2.03 -16.82
C TRP A 11 -7.67 1.82 -16.73
N HIS A 12 -7.05 1.34 -17.81
CA HIS A 12 -5.62 1.01 -17.80
C HIS A 12 -4.73 2.21 -17.49
N ARG A 13 -5.03 3.36 -18.11
CA ARG A 13 -4.29 4.61 -17.88
C ARG A 13 -4.42 5.07 -16.43
N VAL A 14 -5.62 4.92 -15.84
CA VAL A 14 -5.89 5.25 -14.43
C VAL A 14 -5.04 4.38 -13.51
N PHE A 15 -4.97 3.07 -13.74
CA PHE A 15 -4.12 2.18 -12.93
C PHE A 15 -2.64 2.52 -13.04
N CYS A 16 -2.14 2.85 -14.24
CA CYS A 16 -0.75 3.27 -14.42
C CYS A 16 -0.42 4.60 -13.74
N ILE A 17 -1.36 5.55 -13.69
CA ILE A 17 -1.22 6.81 -12.94
C ILE A 17 -1.26 6.54 -11.44
N ALA A 18 -2.22 5.74 -10.98
CA ALA A 18 -2.35 5.37 -9.58
C ALA A 18 -1.07 4.72 -9.04
N LEU A 19 -0.45 3.79 -9.79
CA LEU A 19 0.84 3.19 -9.42
C LEU A 19 1.98 4.20 -9.29
N PHE A 20 1.97 5.25 -10.11
CA PHE A 20 2.99 6.30 -10.01
C PHE A 20 2.78 7.15 -8.77
N ILE A 21 1.53 7.55 -8.51
CA ILE A 21 1.16 8.32 -7.32
C ILE A 21 1.47 7.51 -6.05
N THR A 22 1.10 6.22 -6.02
CA THR A 22 1.38 5.37 -4.86
C THR A 22 2.86 5.09 -4.68
N ALA A 23 3.66 5.02 -5.75
CA ALA A 23 5.12 4.96 -5.64
C ALA A 23 5.68 6.21 -4.96
N ALA A 24 5.26 7.41 -5.40
CA ALA A 24 5.69 8.67 -4.81
C ALA A 24 5.27 8.78 -3.34
N ALA A 25 4.02 8.43 -3.03
CA ALA A 25 3.51 8.39 -1.67
C ALA A 25 4.29 7.38 -0.81
N SER A 26 4.61 6.19 -1.34
CA SER A 26 5.38 5.17 -0.61
C SER A 26 6.79 5.64 -0.28
N ILE A 27 7.45 6.40 -1.15
CA ILE A 27 8.76 7.01 -0.86
C ILE A 27 8.60 8.04 0.26
N ALA A 28 7.63 8.95 0.14
CA ALA A 28 7.39 9.99 1.14
C ALA A 28 7.06 9.40 2.52
N HIS A 29 6.13 8.43 2.58
CA HIS A 29 5.78 7.71 3.81
C HIS A 29 6.95 6.89 4.36
N GLY A 30 7.74 6.24 3.50
CA GLY A 30 8.96 5.54 3.91
C GLY A 30 9.93 6.46 4.65
N VAL A 31 10.25 7.62 4.06
CA VAL A 31 11.13 8.63 4.68
C VAL A 31 10.56 9.13 6.01
N LEU A 32 9.25 9.38 6.05
CA LEU A 32 8.54 9.78 7.27
C LEU A 32 8.70 8.75 8.40
N TYR A 33 8.52 7.45 8.12
CA TYR A 33 8.76 6.39 9.11
C TYR A 33 10.21 6.37 9.61
N PHE A 34 11.20 6.58 8.75
CA PHE A 34 12.62 6.58 9.14
C PHE A 34 13.02 7.77 10.02
N ILE A 35 12.41 8.95 9.80
CA ILE A 35 12.67 10.17 10.59
C ILE A 35 11.80 10.18 11.87
N GLY A 36 10.93 9.18 12.06
CA GLY A 36 10.03 9.09 13.20
C GLY A 36 8.89 10.12 13.16
N LYS A 37 8.68 10.80 12.03
CA LYS A 37 7.60 11.77 11.84
C LYS A 37 6.51 11.16 10.98
N GLY A 38 5.26 11.11 11.42
CA GLY A 38 4.16 10.57 10.61
C GLY A 38 3.05 9.88 11.40
N GLU A 39 2.61 8.69 10.97
CA GLU A 39 1.45 7.98 11.54
C GLU A 39 1.59 7.59 13.02
N TYR A 40 2.78 7.73 13.60
CA TYR A 40 3.07 7.51 15.01
C TYR A 40 3.52 8.78 15.74
N GLN A 41 3.46 9.95 15.10
CA GLN A 41 3.75 11.25 15.72
C GLN A 41 2.95 11.44 17.00
N TRP A 42 1.68 10.99 17.02
CA TRP A 42 0.83 11.02 18.19
C TRP A 42 1.35 10.21 19.38
N LEU A 43 2.23 9.21 19.17
CA LEU A 43 2.92 8.52 20.26
C LEU A 43 4.01 9.42 20.87
N TYR A 44 4.75 10.15 20.03
CA TYR A 44 5.72 11.14 20.47
C TYR A 44 5.04 12.33 21.17
N ASP A 45 3.91 12.81 20.64
CA ASP A 45 3.15 13.93 21.21
C ASP A 45 2.51 13.58 22.58
N LEU A 46 2.31 12.29 22.86
CA LEU A 46 1.85 11.79 24.17
C LEU A 46 2.98 11.64 25.20
N GLY A 47 4.20 12.09 24.90
CA GLY A 47 5.34 11.96 25.80
C GLY A 47 5.80 10.51 25.99
N ILE A 48 5.32 9.59 25.15
CA ILE A 48 5.82 8.22 25.08
C ILE A 48 7.08 8.29 24.24
N GLU A 49 8.13 8.82 24.87
CA GLU A 49 9.43 8.97 24.26
C GLU A 49 9.81 7.65 23.60
N SER A 50 10.25 7.76 22.35
CA SER A 50 10.67 6.64 21.52
C SER A 50 11.84 5.79 22.08
N GLY A 51 12.22 5.98 23.35
CA GLY A 51 13.08 5.10 24.13
C GLY A 51 12.34 4.07 25.01
N VAL A 52 11.04 4.26 25.31
CA VAL A 52 10.32 3.40 26.28
C VAL A 52 9.84 2.08 25.68
N PHE A 53 9.63 2.02 24.36
CA PHE A 53 9.27 0.78 23.64
C PHE A 53 10.27 0.49 22.52
N PRO A 54 11.41 -0.18 22.81
CA PRO A 54 12.34 -0.65 21.79
C PRO A 54 11.63 -1.49 20.69
N ASP A 55 10.61 -2.24 21.07
CA ASP A 55 9.74 -2.98 20.15
C ASP A 55 9.04 -2.06 19.14
N GLY A 56 8.58 -0.88 19.57
CA GLY A 56 7.85 0.08 18.74
C GLY A 56 8.72 0.70 17.64
N LYS A 57 10.00 0.97 17.94
CA LYS A 57 10.99 1.48 16.97
C LYS A 57 11.33 0.45 15.90
N ILE A 58 11.64 -0.79 16.31
CA ILE A 58 11.95 -1.90 15.37
C ILE A 58 10.78 -2.07 14.39
N VAL A 59 9.57 -1.92 14.91
CA VAL A 59 8.35 -2.10 14.17
C VAL A 59 8.06 -0.95 13.18
N THR A 60 8.30 0.32 13.55
CA THR A 60 8.24 1.44 12.59
C THR A 60 9.28 1.29 11.49
N TYR A 61 10.47 0.79 11.80
CA TYR A 61 11.46 0.47 10.79
C TYR A 61 10.99 -0.64 9.85
N ILE A 62 10.38 -1.72 10.35
CA ILE A 62 9.83 -2.80 9.52
C ILE A 62 8.77 -2.27 8.56
N VAL A 63 7.80 -1.49 9.06
CA VAL A 63 6.76 -0.88 8.21
C VAL A 63 7.39 0.10 7.21
N GLY A 64 8.37 0.90 7.65
CA GLY A 64 9.12 1.81 6.79
C GLY A 64 9.84 1.11 5.65
N ILE A 65 10.54 0.00 5.93
CA ILE A 65 11.24 -0.83 4.95
C ILE A 65 10.25 -1.43 3.94
N ILE A 66 9.15 -2.03 4.42
CA ILE A 66 8.12 -2.61 3.53
C ILE A 66 7.53 -1.51 2.63
N THR A 67 7.22 -0.34 3.20
CA THR A 67 6.70 0.82 2.46
C THR A 67 7.71 1.30 1.41
N PHE A 68 9.00 1.32 1.75
CA PHE A 68 10.05 1.70 0.81
C PHE A 68 10.19 0.70 -0.33
N ILE A 69 10.03 -0.61 -0.07
CA ILE A 69 10.01 -1.67 -1.09
C ILE A 69 8.78 -1.59 -1.99
N CYS A 70 7.63 -1.10 -1.49
CA CYS A 70 6.43 -0.89 -2.31
C CYS A 70 6.68 0.09 -3.46
N ALA A 71 7.56 1.08 -3.29
CA ALA A 71 7.84 2.09 -4.31
C ALA A 71 8.48 1.53 -5.61
N PRO A 72 9.64 0.82 -5.58
CA PRO A 72 10.20 0.21 -6.77
C PRO A 72 9.26 -0.86 -7.35
N LEU A 73 8.52 -1.59 -6.52
CA LEU A 73 7.58 -2.61 -6.98
C LEU A 73 6.40 -1.99 -7.76
N ALA A 74 5.87 -0.86 -7.30
CA ALA A 74 4.85 -0.08 -8.01
C ALA A 74 5.35 0.46 -9.35
N LEU A 75 6.59 0.95 -9.39
CA LEU A 75 7.22 1.43 -10.63
C LEU A 75 7.48 0.29 -11.63
N ILE A 76 7.93 -0.87 -11.16
CA ILE A 76 8.11 -2.06 -12.02
C ILE A 76 6.76 -2.52 -12.57
N ALA A 77 5.73 -2.62 -11.71
CA ALA A 77 4.38 -2.97 -12.14
C ALA A 77 3.86 -1.98 -13.20
N ARG A 78 4.03 -0.68 -12.97
CA ARG A 78 3.67 0.38 -13.93
C ARG A 78 4.41 0.23 -15.25
N HIS A 79 5.74 0.05 -15.21
CA HIS A 79 6.55 -0.07 -16.42
C HIS A 79 6.10 -1.25 -17.28
N LYS A 80 5.88 -2.41 -16.65
CA LYS A 80 5.43 -3.64 -17.33
C LYS A 80 4.00 -3.52 -17.83
N LEU A 81 3.11 -2.87 -17.07
CA LEU A 81 1.73 -2.61 -17.50
C LEU A 81 1.69 -1.61 -18.68
N ALA A 82 2.45 -0.52 -18.62
CA ALA A 82 2.48 0.51 -19.65
C ALA A 82 3.03 -0.03 -20.99
N LYS A 83 4.03 -0.92 -20.93
CA LYS A 83 4.53 -1.66 -22.09
C LYS A 83 3.66 -2.84 -22.50
N ARG A 84 2.54 -3.07 -21.79
CA ARG A 84 1.62 -4.21 -22.00
C ARG A 84 2.34 -5.55 -22.07
N GLN A 85 3.38 -5.74 -21.27
CA GLN A 85 4.09 -7.02 -21.23
C GLN A 85 3.19 -8.11 -20.64
N LYS A 86 3.32 -9.36 -21.12
CA LYS A 86 2.55 -10.51 -20.64
C LYS A 86 2.57 -10.69 -19.11
N ARG A 87 3.67 -10.30 -18.46
CA ARG A 87 3.85 -10.35 -17.00
C ARG A 87 3.37 -9.11 -16.25
N GLY A 88 2.89 -8.06 -16.91
CA GLY A 88 2.44 -6.81 -16.28
C GLY A 88 1.38 -7.02 -15.19
N PRO A 89 0.26 -7.71 -15.47
CA PRO A 89 -0.78 -7.98 -14.49
C PRO A 89 -0.29 -8.81 -13.28
N LEU A 90 0.67 -9.72 -13.48
CA LEU A 90 1.28 -10.49 -12.40
C LEU A 90 2.01 -9.56 -11.41
N PHE A 91 2.87 -8.67 -11.92
CA PHE A 91 3.60 -7.72 -11.07
C PHE A 91 2.68 -6.75 -10.36
N PHE A 92 1.57 -6.36 -11.00
CA PHE A 92 0.55 -5.54 -10.36
C PHE A 92 -0.12 -6.25 -9.18
N ASN A 93 -0.46 -7.54 -9.34
CA ASN A 93 -1.03 -8.34 -8.25
C ASN A 93 -0.03 -8.58 -7.12
N ILE A 94 1.25 -8.82 -7.44
CA ILE A 94 2.33 -8.92 -6.43
C ILE A 94 2.44 -7.60 -5.65
N TYR A 95 2.40 -6.45 -6.33
CA TYR A 95 2.40 -5.15 -5.67
C TYR A 95 1.23 -4.98 -4.70
N LEU A 96 0.01 -5.31 -5.12
CA LEU A 96 -1.16 -5.22 -4.26
C LEU A 96 -1.09 -6.19 -3.07
N ALA A 97 -0.54 -7.40 -3.26
CA ALA A 97 -0.34 -8.35 -2.16
C ALA A 97 0.65 -7.81 -1.11
N VAL A 98 1.78 -7.24 -1.53
CA VAL A 98 2.75 -6.62 -0.62
C VAL A 98 2.14 -5.42 0.12
N LEU A 99 1.35 -4.62 -0.58
CA LEU A 99 0.61 -3.50 0.03
C LEU A 99 -0.42 -3.99 1.07
N GLY A 100 -1.10 -5.11 0.80
CA GLY A 100 -1.98 -5.78 1.76
C GLY A 100 -1.23 -6.24 3.01
N ILE A 101 -0.08 -6.92 2.84
CA ILE A 101 0.77 -7.37 3.95
C ILE A 101 1.23 -6.19 4.80
N ARG A 102 1.67 -5.08 4.19
CA ARG A 102 2.04 -3.84 4.89
C ARG A 102 0.93 -3.38 5.85
N ASN A 103 -0.31 -3.35 5.37
CA ASN A 103 -1.45 -2.88 6.17
C ASN A 103 -1.85 -3.87 7.26
N ILE A 104 -1.75 -5.19 7.03
CA ILE A 104 -1.96 -6.20 8.08
C ILE A 104 -0.94 -5.99 9.20
N VAL A 105 0.34 -5.88 8.84
CA VAL A 105 1.43 -5.65 9.80
C VAL A 105 1.13 -4.38 10.60
N TYR A 106 0.85 -3.26 9.93
CA TYR A 106 0.48 -2.01 10.59
C TYR A 106 -0.70 -2.16 11.56
N ALA A 107 -1.79 -2.82 11.14
CA ALA A 107 -2.97 -2.99 11.98
C ALA A 107 -2.67 -3.81 13.25
N CYS A 108 -1.93 -4.92 13.11
CA CYS A 108 -1.49 -5.73 14.25
C CYS A 108 -0.69 -4.90 15.26
N ILE A 109 0.21 -4.05 14.77
CA ILE A 109 1.06 -3.17 15.59
C ILE A 109 0.22 -2.16 16.34
N ALA A 110 -0.67 -1.46 15.63
CA ALA A 110 -1.56 -0.47 16.23
C ALA A 110 -2.35 -1.11 17.39
N ILE A 111 -2.91 -2.31 17.20
CA ILE A 111 -3.64 -3.05 18.23
C ILE A 111 -2.75 -3.37 19.45
N VAL A 112 -1.53 -3.86 19.24
CA VAL A 112 -0.59 -4.18 20.33
C VAL A 112 -0.24 -2.94 21.14
N ILE A 113 0.05 -1.82 20.48
CA ILE A 113 0.36 -0.54 21.12
C ILE A 113 -0.84 -0.02 21.91
N PHE A 114 -2.05 -0.05 21.33
CA PHE A 114 -3.27 0.38 22.02
C PHE A 114 -3.53 -0.44 23.28
N LYS A 115 -3.35 -1.76 23.22
CA LYS A 115 -3.50 -2.64 24.39
C LYS A 115 -2.46 -2.38 25.48
N LYS A 116 -1.21 -2.05 25.12
CA LYS A 116 -0.12 -1.80 26.08
C LYS A 116 -0.27 -0.50 26.86
N ILE A 117 -0.91 0.52 26.29
CA ILE A 117 -0.96 1.87 26.89
C ILE A 117 -2.28 2.11 27.64
N ASP A 118 -3.20 1.13 27.66
CA ASP A 118 -4.53 1.24 28.30
C ASP A 118 -5.28 2.53 27.91
N LEU A 119 -5.02 3.02 26.70
CA LEU A 119 -5.64 4.21 26.14
C LEU A 119 -7.05 3.84 25.72
N ASP A 120 -8.03 4.46 26.39
CA ASP A 120 -9.45 4.25 26.14
C ASP A 120 -9.77 4.34 24.63
N PHE A 121 -10.34 3.25 24.11
CA PHE A 121 -10.54 3.01 22.67
C PHE A 121 -11.49 4.03 22.02
N GLY A 122 -12.27 4.77 22.83
CA GLY A 122 -13.41 5.58 22.42
C GLY A 122 -13.09 6.72 21.43
N GLY A 123 -11.96 7.42 21.59
CA GLY A 123 -11.58 8.56 20.73
C GLY A 123 -10.75 8.18 19.49
N LYS A 124 -10.04 7.05 19.53
CA LYS A 124 -9.09 6.60 18.49
C LYS A 124 -9.60 5.44 17.62
N LEU A 125 -10.85 5.01 17.86
CA LEU A 125 -11.64 4.09 17.04
C LEU A 125 -11.63 4.46 15.54
N PHE A 126 -11.49 5.75 15.23
CA PHE A 126 -11.46 6.28 13.86
C PHE A 126 -10.25 5.77 13.05
N SER A 127 -9.08 5.63 13.69
CA SER A 127 -7.86 5.17 13.01
C SER A 127 -7.93 3.68 12.67
N VAL A 128 -8.45 2.85 13.59
CA VAL A 128 -8.63 1.40 13.36
C VAL A 128 -9.72 1.14 12.32
N LYS A 129 -10.85 1.87 12.40
CA LYS A 129 -11.92 1.77 11.39
C LYS A 129 -11.45 2.21 10.00
N ALA A 130 -10.68 3.30 9.90
CA ALA A 130 -10.10 3.75 8.64
C ALA A 130 -9.11 2.72 8.06
N ASN A 131 -8.34 2.05 8.92
CA ASN A 131 -7.44 0.99 8.49
C ASN A 131 -8.19 -0.23 7.94
N ILE A 132 -9.21 -0.70 8.67
CA ILE A 132 -10.08 -1.80 8.23
C ILE A 132 -10.76 -1.45 6.91
N ALA A 133 -11.32 -0.24 6.79
CA ALA A 133 -11.90 0.24 5.54
C ALA A 133 -10.88 0.28 4.39
N GLY A 134 -9.64 0.70 4.67
CA GLY A 134 -8.54 0.66 3.71
C GLY A 134 -8.16 -0.76 3.27
N MET A 135 -8.16 -1.73 4.20
CA MET A 135 -7.92 -3.14 3.88
C MET A 135 -9.03 -3.74 3.02
N VAL A 136 -10.30 -3.47 3.36
CA VAL A 136 -11.45 -3.88 2.54
C VAL A 136 -11.38 -3.25 1.16
N GLY A 137 -11.09 -1.95 1.06
CA GLY A 137 -10.91 -1.25 -0.21
C GLY A 137 -9.80 -1.85 -1.06
N LEU A 138 -8.68 -2.26 -0.46
CA LEU A 138 -7.59 -2.94 -1.16
C LEU A 138 -7.98 -4.32 -1.69
N ILE A 139 -8.73 -5.11 -0.91
CA ILE A 139 -9.23 -6.41 -1.36
C ILE A 139 -10.17 -6.22 -2.56
N VAL A 140 -11.07 -5.25 -2.48
CA VAL A 140 -12.01 -4.93 -3.57
C VAL A 140 -11.24 -4.50 -4.83
N ILE A 141 -10.28 -3.59 -4.70
CA ILE A 141 -9.44 -3.15 -5.84
C ILE A 141 -8.63 -4.32 -6.40
N PHE A 142 -8.08 -5.20 -5.55
CA PHE A 142 -7.37 -6.39 -5.98
C PHE A 142 -8.25 -7.30 -6.84
N LEU A 143 -9.46 -7.61 -6.37
CA LEU A 143 -10.41 -8.44 -7.11
C LEU A 143 -10.83 -7.79 -8.43
N ILE A 144 -11.16 -6.49 -8.41
CA ILE A 144 -11.52 -5.72 -9.61
C ILE A 144 -10.39 -5.77 -10.64
N CYS A 145 -9.16 -5.49 -10.23
CA CYS A 145 -8.02 -5.47 -11.13
C CYS A 145 -7.69 -6.86 -11.65
N MET A 146 -7.80 -7.90 -10.82
CA MET A 146 -7.59 -9.27 -11.24
C MET A 146 -8.61 -9.66 -12.31
N CYS A 147 -9.91 -9.41 -12.10
CA CYS A 147 -10.96 -9.64 -13.10
C CYS A 147 -10.75 -8.79 -14.35
N TYR A 148 -10.41 -7.51 -14.18
CA TYR A 148 -10.21 -6.57 -15.28
C TYR A 148 -9.10 -7.03 -16.22
N TYR A 149 -7.93 -7.39 -15.67
CA TYR A 149 -6.80 -7.85 -16.48
C TYR A 149 -6.95 -9.30 -16.92
N HIS A 150 -7.70 -10.14 -16.20
CA HIS A 150 -8.00 -11.50 -16.64
C HIS A 150 -8.81 -11.51 -17.94
N ASN A 151 -9.82 -10.64 -18.04
CA ASN A 151 -10.66 -10.52 -19.23
C ASN A 151 -9.97 -9.78 -20.39
N ARG A 152 -8.73 -9.33 -20.19
CA ARG A 152 -7.96 -8.49 -21.12
C ARG A 152 -6.53 -9.01 -21.33
N LYS A 153 -6.28 -10.28 -21.02
CA LYS A 153 -4.97 -10.92 -21.17
C LYS A 153 -4.44 -10.86 -22.60
N GLU A 154 -5.34 -10.89 -23.58
CA GLU A 154 -5.04 -10.78 -25.01
C GLU A 154 -4.31 -9.48 -25.40
N TYR A 155 -4.50 -8.40 -24.63
CA TYR A 155 -3.83 -7.12 -24.87
C TYR A 155 -2.40 -7.07 -24.31
N PHE A 156 -1.96 -8.10 -23.57
CA PHE A 156 -0.62 -8.19 -22.99
C PHE A 156 0.26 -9.15 -23.79
N VAL A 157 0.92 -8.60 -24.81
CA VAL A 157 1.76 -9.34 -25.76
C VAL A 157 3.22 -8.96 -25.50
N ASN A 158 4.15 -9.91 -25.69
CA ASN A 158 5.58 -9.66 -25.53
C ASN A 158 6.11 -8.78 -26.67
#